data_AF-A0A0Q4B7L8-F1
#
_entry.id   AF-A0A0Q4B7L8-F1
#
_cell.length_a   1.000
_cell.length_b   1.000
_cell.length_c   1.000
_cell.angle_alpha   90.00
_cell.angle_beta   90.00
_cell.angle_gamma   90.00
#
_symmetry.space_group_name_H-M   'P 1'
#
loop_
_entity.id
_entity.type
_entity.pdbx_description
1 polymer ?
#
loop_
_entity_poly.entity_id
_entity_poly.type
_entity_poly.pdbx_seq_one_letter_code
_entity_poly.pdbx_strand_id
1 'polypeptide(L)'
;MAPKGNVERGDWFADLDAELEEKTQNIIKDVEELNAQRGKVNRTLIEDLARIQARFGKIDVHLTMEPAKNVFSEPTSIPEKYAMREDFDYAGVKNIQLVDRTQEQGRMGDSLKVWYYNDELTMRLRMVFEYCEGEHYYKYAGWKRMFGQFVIYDSPLGEVDMDELHEALGEVVKAWYESHLRRNREQLISALKERFEKGETFTE
;
A
#
# COMPACT_ATOMS: atom_id res chain seq x y z
N MET A 1 -4.45 -0.91 76.25
CA MET A 1 -5.07 -1.58 75.08
C MET A 1 -4.88 -0.68 73.88
N ALA A 2 -3.98 -1.03 72.96
CA ALA A 2 -3.83 -0.31 71.68
C ALA A 2 -4.71 -1.02 70.64
N PRO A 3 -5.62 -0.34 69.92
CA PRO A 3 -6.37 -0.99 68.88
C PRO A 3 -5.56 -1.02 67.58
N LYS A 4 -5.28 -2.27 67.17
CA LYS A 4 -5.38 -2.83 65.82
C LYS A 4 -4.77 -2.04 64.67
N GLY A 5 -3.70 -2.64 64.14
CA GLY A 5 -3.12 -2.29 62.86
C GLY A 5 -4.16 -2.24 61.75
N ASN A 6 -4.14 -1.14 61.02
CA ASN A 6 -4.62 -1.13 59.65
C ASN A 6 -3.66 -2.01 58.86
N VAL A 7 -4.17 -3.17 58.43
CA VAL A 7 -3.60 -3.92 57.33
C VAL A 7 -3.47 -2.92 56.17
N GLU A 8 -2.23 -2.64 55.77
CA GLU A 8 -1.90 -1.90 54.57
C GLU A 8 -2.70 -2.53 53.42
N ARG A 9 -3.75 -1.83 52.97
CA ARG A 9 -4.23 -2.03 51.60
C ARG A 9 -3.02 -1.69 50.75
N GLY A 10 -2.45 -2.71 50.10
CA GLY A 10 -1.37 -2.55 49.14
C GLY A 10 -1.64 -1.33 48.27
N ASP A 11 -0.58 -0.55 48.04
CA ASP A 11 -0.65 0.73 47.34
C ASP A 11 -1.23 0.49 45.94
N TRP A 12 -2.55 0.67 45.80
CA TRP A 12 -3.30 0.31 44.61
C TRP A 12 -2.76 1.02 43.35
N PHE A 13 -2.08 2.15 43.55
CA PHE A 13 -1.44 2.89 42.49
C PHE A 13 -0.16 2.23 42.01
N ALA A 14 0.62 1.60 42.90
CA ALA A 14 1.79 0.81 42.53
C ALA A 14 1.39 -0.44 41.73
N ASP A 15 0.27 -1.09 42.10
CA ASP A 15 -0.28 -2.22 41.33
C ASP A 15 -0.78 -1.75 39.95
N LEU A 16 -1.46 -0.59 39.89
CA LEU A 16 -1.90 0.02 38.62
C LEU A 16 -0.71 0.40 37.72
N ASP A 17 0.32 1.03 38.28
CA ASP A 17 1.51 1.46 37.56
C ASP A 17 2.26 0.26 36.97
N ALA A 18 2.38 -0.84 37.73
CA ALA A 18 2.94 -2.09 37.24
C ALA A 18 2.12 -2.70 36.09
N GLU A 19 0.79 -2.72 36.17
CA GLU A 19 -0.08 -3.19 35.08
C GLU A 19 0.02 -2.29 33.84
N LEU A 20 0.11 -0.98 34.01
CA LEU A 20 0.26 -0.03 32.90
C LEU A 20 1.63 -0.15 32.23
N GLU A 21 2.69 -0.35 33.00
CA GLU A 21 4.03 -0.58 32.46
C GLU A 21 4.09 -1.91 31.70
N GLU A 22 3.52 -3.00 32.24
CA GLU A 22 3.45 -4.29 31.55
C GLU A 22 2.68 -4.17 30.22
N LYS A 23 1.54 -3.49 30.22
CA LYS A 23 0.78 -3.20 28.98
C LYS A 23 1.59 -2.37 28.00
N THR A 24 2.32 -1.36 28.48
CA THR A 24 3.16 -0.50 27.64
C THR A 24 4.27 -1.31 26.97
N GLN A 25 4.97 -2.17 27.72
CA GLN A 25 6.04 -3.02 27.18
C GLN A 25 5.53 -4.04 26.15
N ASN A 26 4.35 -4.61 26.38
CA ASN A 26 3.73 -5.53 25.40
C ASN A 26 3.36 -4.78 24.12
N ILE A 27 2.72 -3.61 24.22
CA ILE A 27 2.36 -2.79 23.06
C ILE A 27 3.60 -2.34 22.27
N ILE A 28 4.70 -1.97 22.94
CA ILE A 28 5.93 -1.57 22.26
C ILE A 28 6.47 -2.71 21.40
N LYS A 29 6.52 -3.94 21.93
CA LYS A 29 6.99 -5.11 21.19
C LYS A 29 6.11 -5.42 19.98
N ASP A 30 4.78 -5.38 20.17
CA ASP A 30 3.83 -5.62 19.08
C ASP A 30 3.99 -4.56 17.96
N VAL A 31 4.20 -3.29 18.33
CA VAL A 31 4.44 -2.20 17.39
C VAL A 31 5.78 -2.36 16.66
N GLU A 32 6.83 -2.79 17.36
CA GLU A 32 8.14 -3.08 16.75
C GLU A 32 8.06 -4.21 15.73
N GLU A 33 7.36 -5.31 16.06
CA GLU A 33 7.15 -6.44 15.16
C GLU A 33 6.35 -6.02 13.91
N LEU A 34 5.24 -5.30 14.10
CA LEU A 34 4.44 -4.77 12.99
C LEU A 34 5.24 -3.81 12.10
N ASN A 35 6.06 -2.93 12.68
CA ASN A 35 6.91 -2.02 11.91
C ASN A 35 7.99 -2.78 11.12
N ALA A 36 8.59 -3.82 11.70
CA ALA A 36 9.56 -4.67 11.01
C ALA A 36 8.91 -5.39 9.82
N GLN A 37 7.70 -5.94 10.01
CA GLN A 37 6.94 -6.58 8.94
C GLN A 37 6.56 -5.58 7.85
N ARG A 38 6.05 -4.40 8.23
CA ARG A 38 5.73 -3.31 7.29
C ARG A 38 6.95 -2.91 6.47
N GLY A 39 8.09 -2.73 7.11
CA GLY A 39 9.35 -2.39 6.46
C GLY A 39 9.78 -3.44 5.43
N LYS A 40 9.67 -4.73 5.78
CA LYS A 40 9.98 -5.84 4.87
C LYS A 40 9.04 -5.85 3.66
N VAL A 41 7.73 -5.80 3.89
CA VAL A 41 6.72 -5.79 2.83
C VAL A 41 6.89 -4.57 1.91
N ASN A 42 7.04 -3.37 2.48
CA ASN A 42 7.25 -2.15 1.71
C ASN A 42 8.52 -2.20 0.86
N ARG A 43 9.63 -2.71 1.42
CA ARG A 43 10.88 -2.84 0.66
C ARG A 43 10.68 -3.71 -0.57
N THR A 44 10.03 -4.86 -0.42
CA THR A 44 9.74 -5.78 -1.54
C THR A 44 8.82 -5.11 -2.56
N LEU A 45 7.69 -4.55 -2.13
CA LEU A 45 6.72 -3.92 -3.04
C LEU A 45 7.32 -2.74 -3.81
N ILE A 46 8.12 -1.89 -3.15
CA ILE A 46 8.80 -0.77 -3.81
C ILE A 46 9.77 -1.30 -4.88
N GLU A 47 10.53 -2.35 -4.57
CA GLU A 47 11.43 -2.96 -5.54
C GLU A 47 10.66 -3.54 -6.74
N ASP A 48 9.55 -4.23 -6.50
CA ASP A 48 8.74 -4.84 -7.55
C ASP A 48 8.07 -3.79 -8.45
N LEU A 49 7.46 -2.76 -7.87
CA LEU A 49 6.86 -1.67 -8.65
C LEU A 49 7.90 -0.90 -9.45
N ALA A 50 9.11 -0.71 -8.91
CA ALA A 50 10.21 -0.08 -9.64
C ALA A 50 10.68 -0.94 -10.83
N ARG A 51 10.68 -2.28 -10.68
CA ARG A 51 10.97 -3.22 -11.76
C ARG A 51 9.86 -3.21 -12.82
N ILE A 52 8.60 -3.16 -12.40
CA ILE A 52 7.43 -3.03 -13.30
C ILE A 52 7.52 -1.72 -14.08
N GLN A 53 7.76 -0.59 -13.41
CA GLN A 53 7.96 0.72 -14.03
C GLN A 53 9.04 0.66 -15.12
N ALA A 54 10.20 0.08 -14.81
CA ALA A 54 11.29 -0.08 -15.77
C ALA A 54 10.90 -0.98 -16.96
N ARG A 55 10.09 -2.02 -16.74
CA ARG A 55 9.61 -2.90 -17.82
C ARG A 55 8.62 -2.20 -18.74
N PHE A 56 7.72 -1.40 -18.20
CA PHE A 56 6.76 -0.60 -18.96
C PHE A 56 7.45 0.50 -19.76
N GLY A 57 8.49 1.13 -19.21
CA GLY A 57 9.30 2.10 -19.95
C GLY A 57 9.93 1.55 -21.24
N LYS A 58 10.18 0.24 -21.34
CA LYS A 58 10.71 -0.40 -22.57
C LYS A 58 9.72 -0.42 -23.74
N ILE A 59 8.43 -0.19 -23.48
CA ILE A 59 7.38 -0.11 -24.51
C ILE A 59 6.80 1.32 -24.61
N ASP A 60 7.58 2.31 -24.17
CA ASP A 60 7.21 3.73 -24.20
C ASP A 60 5.96 4.07 -23.38
N VAL A 61 5.73 3.32 -22.30
CA VAL A 61 4.69 3.62 -21.33
C VAL A 61 5.30 4.38 -20.16
N HIS A 62 4.74 5.55 -19.86
CA HIS A 62 5.24 6.45 -18.84
C HIS A 62 4.46 6.29 -17.54
N LEU A 63 5.01 5.49 -16.62
CA LEU A 63 4.49 5.34 -15.27
C LEU A 63 5.27 6.23 -14.29
N THR A 64 4.55 6.91 -13.40
CA THR A 64 5.09 7.67 -12.27
C THR A 64 4.96 6.84 -11.00
N MET A 65 6.01 6.78 -10.19
CA MET A 65 6.01 5.99 -8.95
C MET A 65 6.17 6.90 -7.73
N GLU A 66 5.45 6.59 -6.66
CA GLU A 66 5.67 7.12 -5.31
C GLU A 66 5.85 5.97 -4.31
N PRO A 67 6.86 6.00 -3.41
CA PRO A 67 7.95 6.98 -3.35
C PRO A 67 8.78 6.99 -4.64
N ALA A 68 9.36 8.14 -4.98
CA ALA A 68 10.14 8.27 -6.21
C ALA A 68 11.47 7.51 -6.12
N LYS A 69 11.94 6.97 -7.24
CA LYS A 69 13.13 6.11 -7.32
C LYS A 69 14.40 6.71 -6.71
N ASN A 70 14.59 8.02 -6.86
CA ASN A 70 15.73 8.75 -6.30
C ASN A 70 15.73 8.79 -4.76
N VAL A 71 14.60 8.49 -4.11
CA VAL A 71 14.50 8.51 -2.64
C VAL A 71 14.97 7.20 -2.03
N PHE A 72 14.57 6.06 -2.63
CA PHE A 72 14.81 4.72 -2.05
C PHE A 72 15.93 3.93 -2.71
N SER A 73 16.55 4.44 -3.79
CA SER A 73 17.58 3.72 -4.53
C SER A 73 18.88 4.50 -4.69
N GLU A 74 19.97 3.74 -4.76
CA GLU A 74 21.32 4.22 -5.06
C GLU A 74 21.85 3.59 -6.35
N PRO A 75 22.59 4.35 -7.17
CA PRO A 75 23.22 3.81 -8.36
C PRO A 75 24.28 2.78 -7.96
N THR A 76 24.33 1.66 -8.68
CA THR A 76 25.43 0.69 -8.51
C THR A 76 26.57 0.98 -9.48
N SER A 77 27.69 0.26 -9.34
CA SER A 77 28.81 0.30 -10.29
C SER A 77 28.43 -0.16 -11.70
N ILE A 78 27.29 -0.84 -11.86
CA ILE A 78 26.77 -1.30 -13.14
C ILE A 78 25.70 -0.31 -13.63
N PRO A 79 25.83 0.26 -14.84
CA PRO A 79 24.80 1.11 -15.44
C PRO A 79 23.43 0.42 -15.46
N GLU A 80 22.36 1.18 -15.28
CA GLU A 80 20.96 0.71 -15.21
C GLU A 80 20.58 -0.15 -13.98
N LYS A 81 21.56 -0.64 -13.22
CA LYS A 81 21.31 -1.34 -11.96
C LYS A 81 21.36 -0.36 -10.79
N TYR A 82 20.42 -0.54 -9.88
CA TYR A 82 20.33 0.22 -8.63
C TYR A 82 20.28 -0.76 -7.46
N ALA A 83 20.76 -0.30 -6.31
CA ALA A 83 20.59 -0.98 -5.04
C ALA A 83 19.52 -0.25 -4.23
N MET A 84 18.78 -1.01 -3.44
CA MET A 84 17.87 -0.46 -2.44
C MET A 84 18.68 0.15 -1.30
N ARG A 85 18.37 1.38 -0.91
CA ARG A 85 19.04 2.09 0.18
C ARG A 85 18.77 1.42 1.51
N GLU A 86 19.81 1.14 2.28
CA GLU A 86 19.64 0.53 3.61
C GLU A 86 19.21 1.56 4.67
N ASP A 87 19.49 2.85 4.44
CA ASP A 87 19.17 3.95 5.34
C ASP A 87 17.78 4.56 5.10
N PHE A 88 17.04 4.07 4.11
CA PHE A 88 15.68 4.53 3.82
C PHE A 88 14.67 3.88 4.78
N ASP A 89 13.83 4.70 5.41
CA ASP A 89 12.78 4.24 6.31
C ASP A 89 11.60 3.62 5.54
N TYR A 90 11.76 2.35 5.17
CA TYR A 90 10.71 1.57 4.52
C TYR A 90 9.49 1.39 5.42
N ALA A 91 9.68 1.28 6.74
CA ALA A 91 8.57 1.14 7.68
C ALA A 91 7.74 2.42 7.72
N GLY A 92 8.32 3.61 7.54
CA GLY A 92 7.59 4.87 7.51
C GLY A 92 6.69 5.08 6.28
N VAL A 93 6.84 4.27 5.22
CA VAL A 93 6.07 4.44 3.98
C VAL A 93 4.63 3.98 4.16
N LYS A 94 3.69 4.92 4.03
CA LYS A 94 2.24 4.67 4.20
C LYS A 94 1.49 4.41 2.90
N ASN A 95 2.02 4.91 1.79
CA ASN A 95 1.42 4.79 0.47
C ASN A 95 2.52 4.50 -0.54
N ILE A 96 2.29 3.48 -1.37
CA ILE A 96 3.10 3.15 -2.52
C ILE A 96 2.17 3.15 -3.73
N GLN A 97 2.50 3.89 -4.78
CA GLN A 97 1.65 3.94 -5.97
C GLN A 97 2.45 3.98 -7.26
N LEU A 98 1.84 3.42 -8.31
CA LEU A 98 2.31 3.45 -9.68
C LEU A 98 1.18 3.98 -10.57
N VAL A 99 1.36 5.18 -11.11
CA VAL A 99 0.33 5.94 -11.83
C VAL A 99 0.71 6.06 -13.30
N ASP A 100 -0.20 5.71 -14.20
CA ASP A 100 -0.02 5.86 -15.63
C ASP A 100 -0.34 7.28 -16.11
N ARG A 101 0.60 7.82 -16.88
CA ARG A 101 0.56 9.17 -17.46
C ARG A 101 0.42 9.16 -18.98
N THR A 102 0.15 8.00 -19.59
CA THR A 102 0.00 7.82 -21.03
C THR A 102 -1.29 8.46 -21.54
N GLN A 103 -1.19 9.72 -21.98
CA GLN A 103 -2.34 10.52 -22.41
C GLN A 103 -2.94 10.02 -23.72
N GLU A 104 -2.11 9.63 -24.68
CA GLU A 104 -2.53 9.22 -26.03
C GLU A 104 -3.48 8.03 -26.04
N GLN A 105 -3.46 7.22 -24.97
CA GLN A 105 -4.30 6.03 -24.82
C GLN A 105 -5.44 6.22 -23.79
N GLY A 106 -5.67 7.45 -23.31
CA GLY A 106 -6.73 7.75 -22.34
C GLY A 106 -6.52 7.08 -20.98
N ARG A 107 -5.27 6.84 -20.58
CA ARG A 107 -4.89 6.11 -19.34
C ARG A 107 -4.54 7.01 -18.18
N MET A 108 -4.70 8.32 -18.36
CA MET A 108 -4.32 9.28 -17.33
C MET A 108 -5.13 9.02 -16.06
N GLY A 109 -4.44 8.53 -15.02
CA GLY A 109 -5.04 8.22 -13.72
C GLY A 109 -5.31 6.73 -13.47
N ASP A 110 -5.10 5.85 -14.46
CA ASP A 110 -5.03 4.41 -14.19
C ASP A 110 -3.83 4.17 -13.25
N SER A 111 -4.07 3.56 -12.10
CA SER A 111 -3.03 3.45 -11.08
C SER A 111 -3.18 2.22 -10.21
N LEU A 112 -2.03 1.67 -9.82
CA LEU A 112 -1.95 0.64 -8.80
C LEU A 112 -1.48 1.31 -7.51
N LYS A 113 -2.24 1.15 -6.42
CA LYS A 113 -1.94 1.77 -5.13
C LYS A 113 -1.94 0.74 -4.02
N VAL A 114 -1.03 0.92 -3.08
CA VAL A 114 -0.92 0.14 -1.85
C VAL A 114 -0.89 1.09 -0.67
N TRP A 115 -1.75 0.86 0.31
CA TRP A 115 -1.73 1.63 1.55
C TRP A 115 -2.08 0.75 2.75
N TYR A 116 -1.84 1.32 3.92
CA TYR A 116 -2.16 0.72 5.20
C TYR A 116 -3.34 1.46 5.84
N TYR A 117 -4.26 0.70 6.43
CA TYR A 117 -5.35 1.24 7.21
C TYR A 117 -5.58 0.39 8.45
N ASN A 118 -6.20 0.97 9.47
CA ASN A 118 -6.55 0.24 10.68
C ASN A 118 -8.03 -0.12 10.62
N ASP A 119 -8.33 -1.40 10.81
CA ASP A 119 -9.68 -1.90 11.02
C ASP A 119 -9.83 -2.29 12.49
N GLU A 120 -10.57 -1.47 13.24
CA GLU A 120 -10.69 -1.48 14.70
C GLU A 120 -9.33 -1.47 15.44
N LEU A 121 -8.67 -2.62 15.53
CA LEU A 121 -7.41 -2.85 16.23
C LEU A 121 -6.31 -3.46 15.34
N THR A 122 -6.64 -3.85 14.11
CA THR A 122 -5.71 -4.57 13.23
C THR A 122 -5.25 -3.66 12.09
N MET A 123 -3.93 -3.47 11.97
CA MET A 123 -3.35 -2.82 10.79
C MET A 123 -3.46 -3.78 9.60
N ARG A 124 -4.06 -3.32 8.51
CA ARG A 124 -4.26 -4.07 7.27
C ARG A 124 -3.50 -3.41 6.13
N LEU A 125 -3.06 -4.24 5.18
CA LEU A 125 -2.53 -3.80 3.90
C LEU A 125 -3.61 -3.97 2.84
N ARG A 126 -3.83 -2.94 2.03
CA ARG A 126 -4.72 -3.00 0.86
C ARG A 126 -3.99 -2.57 -0.39
N MET A 127 -4.11 -3.38 -1.44
CA MET A 127 -3.72 -3.07 -2.80
C MET A 127 -4.97 -2.92 -3.66
N VAL A 128 -5.06 -1.83 -4.41
CA VAL A 128 -6.14 -1.60 -5.37
C VAL A 128 -5.60 -1.19 -6.72
N PHE A 129 -6.40 -1.43 -7.74
CA PHE A 129 -6.24 -0.79 -9.04
C PHE A 129 -7.36 0.24 -9.23
N GLU A 130 -7.00 1.51 -9.34
CA GLU A 130 -7.91 2.60 -9.66
C GLU A 130 -7.88 2.90 -11.15
N TYR A 131 -9.05 3.21 -11.70
CA TYR A 131 -9.19 3.56 -13.11
C TYR A 131 -10.23 4.67 -13.28
N CYS A 132 -9.98 5.58 -14.23
CA CYS A 132 -10.93 6.65 -14.54
C CYS A 132 -12.16 6.08 -15.30
N GLU A 133 -13.35 6.21 -14.74
CA GLU A 133 -14.62 5.82 -15.38
C GLU A 133 -15.11 6.90 -16.36
N GLY A 134 -14.66 8.15 -16.20
CA GLY A 134 -14.99 9.27 -17.08
C GLY A 134 -15.24 10.57 -16.33
N GLU A 135 -15.65 11.61 -17.06
CA GLU A 135 -15.93 12.94 -16.48
C GLU A 135 -17.44 13.17 -16.35
N HIS A 136 -17.89 13.57 -15.17
CA HIS A 136 -19.28 13.91 -14.87
C HIS A 136 -19.40 15.38 -14.48
N TYR A 137 -20.42 16.06 -15.03
CA TYR A 137 -20.69 17.45 -14.72
C TYR A 137 -21.64 17.58 -13.52
N TYR A 138 -21.16 18.20 -12.45
CA TYR A 138 -21.95 18.52 -11.27
C TYR A 138 -22.29 20.01 -11.28
N LYS A 139 -23.59 20.34 -11.22
CA LYS A 139 -24.13 21.71 -11.35
C LYS A 139 -23.43 22.76 -10.47
N TYR A 140 -22.93 22.38 -9.30
CA TYR A 140 -22.30 23.27 -8.33
C TYR A 140 -20.79 23.03 -8.13
N ALA A 141 -20.21 21.98 -8.73
CA ALA A 141 -18.81 21.60 -8.55
C ALA A 141 -18.02 21.51 -9.88
N GLY A 142 -18.68 21.73 -11.01
CA GLY A 142 -18.08 21.65 -12.34
C GLY A 142 -17.86 20.22 -12.82
N TRP A 143 -16.95 20.06 -13.78
CA TRP A 143 -16.52 18.75 -14.26
C TRP A 143 -15.66 18.05 -13.21
N LYS A 144 -16.02 16.81 -12.88
CA LYS A 144 -15.32 15.95 -11.93
C LYS A 144 -14.99 14.63 -12.59
N ARG A 145 -13.84 14.05 -12.24
CA ARG A 145 -13.47 12.71 -12.72
C ARG A 145 -14.03 11.68 -11.76
N MET A 146 -14.73 10.70 -12.31
CA MET A 146 -15.16 9.52 -11.59
C MET A 146 -14.06 8.48 -11.67
N PHE A 147 -13.67 7.93 -10.54
CA PHE A 147 -12.75 6.81 -10.45
C PHE A 147 -13.48 5.61 -9.87
N GLY A 148 -13.27 4.45 -10.46
CA GLY A 148 -13.62 3.15 -9.89
C GLY A 148 -12.36 2.45 -9.40
N GLN A 149 -12.50 1.58 -8.40
CA GLN A 149 -11.40 0.75 -7.93
C GLN A 149 -11.75 -0.74 -7.96
N PHE A 150 -10.73 -1.57 -8.16
CA PHE A 150 -10.78 -3.01 -7.93
C PHE A 150 -9.85 -3.35 -6.76
N VAL A 151 -10.34 -4.16 -5.82
CA VAL A 151 -9.52 -4.64 -4.69
C VAL A 151 -8.68 -5.82 -5.18
N ILE A 152 -7.37 -5.62 -5.26
CA ILE A 152 -6.43 -6.61 -5.78
C ILE A 152 -5.98 -7.55 -4.67
N TYR A 153 -5.70 -6.99 -3.49
CA TYR A 153 -5.29 -7.75 -2.32
C TYR A 153 -5.67 -7.00 -1.04
N ASP A 154 -6.12 -7.72 -0.02
CA ASP A 154 -6.44 -7.16 1.30
C ASP A 154 -6.20 -8.20 2.39
N SER A 155 -5.29 -7.91 3.33
CA SER A 155 -4.96 -8.82 4.42
C SER A 155 -4.50 -8.06 5.67
N PRO A 156 -4.72 -8.58 6.90
CA PRO A 156 -3.99 -8.12 8.08
C PRO A 156 -2.50 -8.09 7.79
N LEU A 157 -1.79 -7.03 8.23
CA LEU A 157 -0.36 -6.90 8.00
C LEU A 157 0.40 -8.13 8.52
N GLY A 158 -0.01 -8.64 9.70
CA GLY A 158 0.49 -9.86 10.33
C GLY A 158 0.40 -11.11 9.46
N GLU A 159 -0.58 -11.17 8.56
CA GLU A 159 -0.97 -12.33 7.77
C GLU A 159 -0.72 -12.12 6.26
N VAL A 160 0.05 -11.10 5.88
CA VAL A 160 0.39 -10.86 4.47
C VAL A 160 1.18 -12.04 3.92
N ASP A 161 0.58 -12.73 2.95
CA ASP A 161 1.24 -13.72 2.12
C ASP A 161 1.77 -13.04 0.85
N MET A 162 3.09 -13.00 0.71
CA MET A 162 3.76 -12.38 -0.43
C MET A 162 3.55 -13.17 -1.73
N ASP A 163 3.34 -14.48 -1.66
CA ASP A 163 3.14 -15.30 -2.86
C ASP A 163 1.75 -15.04 -3.45
N GLU A 164 0.71 -15.02 -2.60
CA GLU A 164 -0.66 -14.65 -3.03
C GLU A 164 -0.71 -13.21 -3.56
N LEU A 165 -0.05 -12.28 -2.87
CA LEU A 165 0.03 -10.89 -3.30
C LEU A 165 0.71 -10.79 -4.68
N HIS A 166 1.83 -11.48 -4.89
CA HIS A 166 2.53 -11.45 -6.18
C HIS A 166 1.74 -12.12 -7.30
N GLU A 167 0.97 -13.17 -7.01
CA GLU A 167 0.07 -13.78 -7.99
C GLU A 167 -1.00 -12.78 -8.44
N ALA A 168 -1.69 -12.14 -7.49
CA ALA A 168 -2.70 -11.12 -7.77
C ALA A 168 -2.11 -9.92 -8.53
N LEU A 169 -0.97 -9.40 -8.07
CA LEU A 169 -0.22 -8.32 -8.75
C LEU A 169 0.17 -8.72 -10.18
N GLY A 170 0.63 -9.96 -10.36
CA GLY A 170 1.02 -10.49 -11.66
C GLY A 170 -0.13 -10.49 -12.66
N GLU A 171 -1.34 -10.87 -12.24
CA GLU A 171 -2.54 -10.80 -13.09
C GLU A 171 -2.83 -9.38 -13.57
N VAL A 172 -2.82 -8.40 -12.66
CA VAL A 172 -3.03 -6.99 -12.99
C VAL A 172 -1.96 -6.48 -13.96
N VAL A 173 -0.69 -6.73 -13.65
CA VAL A 173 0.45 -6.24 -14.44
C VAL A 173 0.46 -6.84 -15.84
N LYS A 174 0.18 -8.14 -15.99
CA LYS A 174 0.07 -8.82 -17.29
C LYS A 174 -1.04 -8.20 -18.14
N ALA A 175 -2.24 -8.06 -17.57
CA ALA A 175 -3.39 -7.47 -18.26
C ALA A 175 -3.12 -6.01 -18.65
N TRP A 176 -2.51 -5.23 -17.75
CA TRP A 176 -2.19 -3.83 -17.99
C TRP A 176 -1.17 -3.67 -19.13
N TYR A 177 -0.11 -4.46 -19.08
CA TYR A 177 0.94 -4.47 -20.09
C TYR A 177 0.39 -4.87 -21.47
N GLU A 178 -0.40 -5.94 -21.54
CA GLU A 178 -1.05 -6.37 -22.79
C GLU A 178 -1.98 -5.30 -23.35
N SER A 179 -2.75 -4.63 -22.48
CA SER A 179 -3.67 -3.58 -22.86
C SER A 179 -2.97 -2.38 -23.53
N HIS A 180 -1.74 -2.05 -23.12
CA HIS A 180 -0.92 -1.03 -23.78
C HIS A 180 -0.42 -1.46 -25.15
N LEU A 181 0.09 -2.70 -25.26
CA LEU A 181 0.59 -3.23 -26.52
C LEU A 181 -0.51 -3.26 -27.59
N ARG A 182 -1.73 -3.60 -27.19
CA ARG A 182 -2.90 -3.64 -28.07
C ARG A 182 -3.61 -2.30 -28.22
N ARG A 183 -3.22 -1.27 -27.45
CA ARG A 183 -3.90 0.03 -27.36
C ARG A 183 -5.40 -0.10 -27.06
N ASN A 184 -5.75 -1.07 -26.22
CA ASN A 184 -7.14 -1.38 -25.88
C ASN A 184 -7.34 -1.43 -24.36
N ARG A 185 -7.89 -0.35 -23.80
CA ARG A 185 -8.17 -0.20 -22.37
C ARG A 185 -9.20 -1.17 -21.83
N GLU A 186 -10.22 -1.48 -22.62
CA GLU A 186 -11.31 -2.35 -22.19
C GLU A 186 -10.83 -3.75 -21.82
N GLN A 187 -9.71 -4.20 -22.40
CA GLN A 187 -9.13 -5.50 -22.04
C GLN A 187 -8.62 -5.53 -20.60
N LEU A 188 -7.99 -4.44 -20.12
CA LEU A 188 -7.57 -4.35 -18.72
C LEU A 188 -8.79 -4.35 -17.81
N ILE A 189 -9.78 -3.50 -18.09
CA ILE A 189 -10.96 -3.37 -17.25
C ILE A 189 -11.76 -4.68 -17.20
N SER A 190 -11.88 -5.38 -18.34
CA SER A 190 -12.55 -6.68 -18.41
C SER A 190 -11.82 -7.74 -17.59
N ALA A 191 -10.49 -7.82 -17.72
CA ALA A 191 -9.68 -8.75 -16.93
C ALA A 191 -9.78 -8.46 -15.42
N LEU A 192 -9.79 -7.19 -15.03
CA LEU A 192 -9.95 -6.80 -13.63
C LEU A 192 -11.32 -7.18 -13.09
N LYS A 193 -12.38 -6.91 -13.86
CA LYS A 193 -13.77 -7.24 -13.48
C LYS A 193 -14.03 -8.74 -13.35
N GLU A 194 -13.35 -9.56 -14.13
CA GLU A 194 -13.49 -11.02 -14.06
C GLU A 194 -12.80 -11.64 -12.85
N ARG A 195 -11.71 -11.03 -12.36
CA ARG A 195 -10.85 -11.62 -11.32
C ARG A 195 -10.96 -10.97 -9.95
N PHE A 196 -11.30 -9.68 -9.88
CA PHE A 196 -11.22 -8.90 -8.67
C PHE A 196 -12.56 -8.29 -8.28
N GLU A 197 -12.76 -8.12 -6.98
CA GLU A 197 -13.94 -7.47 -6.45
C GLU A 197 -13.93 -5.98 -6.81
N LYS A 198 -15.07 -5.47 -7.29
CA LYS A 198 -15.25 -4.04 -7.49
C LYS A 198 -15.35 -3.37 -6.12
N GLY A 199 -14.43 -2.45 -5.86
CA GLY A 199 -14.48 -1.60 -4.67
C GLY A 199 -15.33 -0.37 -4.87
N GLU A 200 -14.97 0.70 -4.18
CA GLU A 200 -15.68 1.97 -4.19
C GLU A 200 -15.55 2.72 -5.52
N THR A 201 -16.49 3.62 -5.74
CA THR A 201 -16.47 4.59 -6.83
C THR A 201 -16.52 5.99 -6.20
N PHE A 202 -15.60 6.88 -6.58
CA PHE A 202 -15.46 8.20 -5.96
C PHE A 202 -15.19 9.31 -7.00
N THR A 203 -15.36 10.56 -6.59
CA THR A 203 -15.09 11.76 -7.41
C THR A 203 -13.84 12.48 -6.96
N GLU A 204 -13.02 12.91 -7.92
CA GLU A 204 -11.90 13.86 -7.72
C GLU A 204 -12.19 15.20 -8.41
#